data_AF-A0A2I0AEF4-F1
#
_entry.id   AF-A0A2I0AEF4-F1
#
_cell.length_a   1.000
_cell.length_b   1.000
_cell.length_c   1.000
_cell.angle_alpha   90.00
_cell.angle_beta   90.00
_cell.angle_gamma   90.00
#
_symmetry.space_group_name_H-M   'P 1'
#
loop_
_entity.id
_entity.type
_entity.pdbx_description
1 polymer ?
#
loop_
_entity_poly.entity_id
_entity_poly.type
_entity_poly.pdbx_seq_one_letter_code
_entity_poly.pdbx_strand_id
1 'polypeptide(L)'
;MAVGVEERSFASFSMEGSCGALLRELQLIWDEIGESKSDQDQMLSEIDKECLKVYQRKLEQASTKKARIYQLVASSEAELAALMASLGEHNLCSQMEKKLPSLKEQLASITPILEDLRAEKEERIKLFSDIKSQILKITAEMTENYQTNTVSYDEFDISMKKLNEYQTELRSLQKEKMKILQSDRLRKILNHTNEIHHLCGVLGLDFRKTVAEVHPSLHETSSGQLTNISNKTLESLSEAIIKLKEEKKFRTHKLREAVKFLVELWKLMESSEDQKKRFRKVTCMLDLPDEEITQSGLLSLDIIKQIQNEVERLKILKASKIKELLLKRRLELEEVCRRAHIEIDMSTGHEKTISLIDSGLVDLSELLVKIEAQISKARHEFVSRREIIDKIDRLLAACEEENWLEEYNLDQNRYNAGKGVHLNLKRAEQARVTIRKIPAIVDNLILKTFAWEDQRNMPFLYDGVHLISVLEDYKLTRQQNEETRRRYREHKKMQSLLGKETMYASRTITKRSSSFNRKPMGHHLNGNGNGFMTPAPQQPTLGSATPELLSPCSYSSHYSKYFNDIRMLSTRRLIFVSKEDTSSSFASINGSDPESPPVV
;
A
#
# COMPACT_ATOMS: atom_id res chain seq x y z
N MET A 1 -33.00 -46.41 105.29
CA MET A 1 -32.13 -47.18 106.21
C MET A 1 -31.61 -46.25 107.29
N ALA A 2 -30.77 -46.74 108.21
CA ALA A 2 -30.48 -46.08 109.49
C ALA A 2 -29.87 -44.67 109.39
N VAL A 3 -30.10 -43.91 110.46
CA VAL A 3 -29.48 -42.61 110.75
C VAL A 3 -27.96 -42.74 110.84
N GLY A 4 -27.26 -41.83 110.18
CA GLY A 4 -25.82 -41.61 110.33
C GLY A 4 -25.53 -40.14 110.52
N VAL A 5 -25.77 -39.63 111.72
CA VAL A 5 -25.41 -38.25 112.11
C VAL A 5 -24.05 -38.32 112.81
N GLU A 6 -22.99 -37.91 112.10
CA GLU A 6 -21.71 -37.63 112.75
C GLU A 6 -21.89 -36.46 113.71
N GLU A 7 -21.53 -36.66 114.99
CA GLU A 7 -21.44 -35.57 115.97
C GLU A 7 -20.25 -34.66 115.63
N ARG A 8 -20.48 -33.71 114.71
CA ARG A 8 -19.58 -32.56 114.58
C ARG A 8 -19.70 -31.72 115.84
N SER A 9 -18.72 -31.89 116.72
CA SER A 9 -18.58 -31.17 117.98
C SER A 9 -18.89 -29.69 117.79
N PHE A 10 -19.95 -29.20 118.43
CA PHE A 10 -20.08 -27.77 118.67
C PHE A 10 -18.87 -27.35 119.50
N ALA A 11 -17.97 -26.57 118.91
CA ALA A 11 -16.88 -25.94 119.65
C ALA A 11 -17.51 -25.16 120.81
N SER A 12 -17.19 -25.55 122.05
CA SER A 12 -17.99 -25.22 123.23
C SER A 12 -18.06 -23.71 123.44
N PHE A 13 -19.17 -23.11 123.02
CA PHE A 13 -19.45 -21.70 123.25
C PHE A 13 -19.82 -21.55 124.72
N SER A 14 -18.81 -21.37 125.57
CA SER A 14 -18.88 -21.44 127.04
C SER A 14 -19.60 -20.23 127.65
N MET A 15 -20.90 -20.13 127.35
CA MET A 15 -21.78 -19.05 127.78
C MET A 15 -22.16 -19.18 129.26
N GLU A 16 -22.08 -20.41 129.82
CA GLU A 16 -22.15 -20.69 131.25
C GLU A 16 -21.10 -19.90 132.07
N GLY A 17 -19.94 -19.61 131.47
CA GLY A 17 -18.85 -18.90 132.16
C GLY A 17 -19.15 -17.42 132.42
N SER A 18 -19.68 -16.69 131.43
CA SER A 18 -19.89 -15.23 131.54
C SER A 18 -21.32 -14.85 131.93
N CYS A 19 -22.34 -15.45 131.32
CA CYS A 19 -23.73 -15.13 131.64
C CYS A 19 -24.09 -15.61 133.05
N GLY A 20 -23.63 -16.80 133.46
CA GLY A 20 -23.79 -17.30 134.82
C GLY A 20 -23.03 -16.51 135.90
N ALA A 21 -22.01 -15.72 135.52
CA ALA A 21 -21.35 -14.79 136.43
C ALA A 21 -22.21 -13.51 136.62
N LEU A 22 -22.57 -12.86 135.51
CA LEU A 22 -23.36 -11.61 135.52
C LEU A 22 -24.72 -11.79 136.20
N LEU A 23 -25.39 -12.94 136.02
CA LEU A 23 -26.67 -13.22 136.69
C LEU A 23 -26.53 -13.42 138.21
N ARG A 24 -25.36 -13.84 138.72
CA ARG A 24 -25.11 -13.92 140.18
C ARG A 24 -24.82 -12.55 140.79
N GLU A 25 -24.09 -11.68 140.07
CA GLU A 25 -23.91 -10.28 140.48
C GLU A 25 -25.25 -9.53 140.47
N LEU A 26 -26.09 -9.75 139.45
CA LEU A 26 -27.43 -9.19 139.35
C LEU A 26 -28.35 -9.66 140.50
N GLN A 27 -28.29 -10.94 140.89
CA GLN A 27 -29.03 -11.45 142.04
C GLN A 27 -28.59 -10.79 143.35
N LEU A 28 -27.27 -10.63 143.58
CA LEU A 28 -26.76 -9.92 144.76
C LEU A 28 -27.26 -8.47 144.82
N ILE A 29 -27.27 -7.76 143.68
CA ILE A 29 -27.77 -6.39 143.58
C ILE A 29 -29.28 -6.33 143.87
N TRP A 30 -30.08 -7.30 143.40
CA TRP A 30 -31.50 -7.39 143.73
C TRP A 30 -31.76 -7.68 145.22
N ASP A 31 -30.94 -8.55 145.82
CA ASP A 31 -31.03 -8.89 147.24
C ASP A 31 -30.60 -7.70 148.14
N GLU A 32 -29.67 -6.85 147.68
CA GLU A 32 -29.28 -5.59 148.35
C GLU A 32 -30.34 -4.48 148.22
N ILE A 33 -30.98 -4.34 147.05
CA ILE A 33 -32.03 -3.33 146.81
C ILE A 33 -33.36 -3.74 147.46
N GLY A 34 -33.60 -5.04 147.65
CA GLY A 34 -34.88 -5.57 148.14
C GLY A 34 -35.94 -5.72 147.04
N GLU A 35 -35.52 -5.98 145.80
CA GLU A 35 -36.43 -6.12 144.65
C GLU A 35 -37.39 -7.30 144.81
N SER A 36 -38.64 -7.11 144.40
CA SER A 36 -39.67 -8.14 144.56
C SER A 36 -39.39 -9.35 143.65
N LYS A 37 -39.75 -10.56 144.10
CA LYS A 37 -39.55 -11.77 143.28
C LYS A 37 -40.24 -11.68 141.92
N SER A 38 -41.39 -10.99 141.84
CA SER A 38 -42.10 -10.74 140.57
C SER A 38 -41.28 -9.87 139.61
N ASP A 39 -40.58 -8.87 140.13
CA ASP A 39 -39.79 -7.92 139.33
C ASP A 39 -38.45 -8.53 138.92
N GLN A 40 -37.81 -9.32 139.81
CA GLN A 40 -36.68 -10.18 139.46
C GLN A 40 -37.04 -11.13 138.30
N ASP A 41 -38.15 -11.87 138.42
CA ASP A 41 -38.58 -12.84 137.40
C ASP A 41 -39.01 -12.14 136.09
N GLN A 42 -39.54 -10.91 136.17
CA GLN A 42 -39.81 -10.08 135.00
C GLN A 42 -38.53 -9.65 134.28
N MET A 43 -37.50 -9.20 135.01
CA MET A 43 -36.20 -8.81 134.44
C MET A 43 -35.44 -10.01 133.86
N LEU A 44 -35.44 -11.17 134.54
CA LEU A 44 -34.91 -12.42 133.98
C LEU A 44 -35.64 -12.79 132.68
N SER A 45 -36.97 -12.70 132.68
CA SER A 45 -37.79 -12.93 131.49
C SER A 45 -37.52 -11.91 130.36
N GLU A 46 -37.03 -10.71 130.66
CA GLU A 46 -36.59 -9.73 129.64
C GLU A 46 -35.21 -10.07 129.08
N ILE A 47 -34.25 -10.48 129.92
CA ILE A 47 -32.94 -10.99 129.50
C ILE A 47 -33.09 -12.22 128.59
N ASP A 48 -33.96 -13.17 128.94
CA ASP A 48 -34.27 -14.34 128.10
C ASP A 48 -34.88 -13.94 126.76
N LYS A 49 -35.79 -12.95 126.73
CA LYS A 49 -36.39 -12.43 125.49
C LYS A 49 -35.33 -11.78 124.59
N GLU A 50 -34.39 -11.00 125.13
CA GLU A 50 -33.31 -10.41 124.34
C GLU A 50 -32.30 -11.45 123.86
N CYS A 51 -31.94 -12.44 124.69
CA CYS A 51 -31.12 -13.57 124.27
C CYS A 51 -31.79 -14.35 123.13
N LEU A 52 -33.09 -14.64 123.24
CA LEU A 52 -33.88 -15.28 122.20
C LEU A 52 -33.89 -14.46 120.90
N LYS A 53 -34.10 -13.15 120.96
CA LYS A 53 -34.03 -12.23 119.80
C LYS A 53 -32.65 -12.25 119.13
N VAL A 54 -31.56 -12.31 119.92
CA VAL A 54 -30.20 -12.43 119.37
C VAL A 54 -29.98 -13.79 118.69
N TYR A 55 -30.42 -14.90 119.29
CA TYR A 55 -30.34 -16.22 118.68
C TYR A 55 -31.18 -16.32 117.39
N GLN A 56 -32.43 -15.85 117.41
CA GLN A 56 -33.30 -15.78 116.22
C GLN A 56 -32.64 -14.98 115.11
N ARG A 57 -32.16 -13.76 115.40
CA ARG A 57 -31.43 -12.91 114.43
C ARG A 57 -30.18 -13.59 113.88
N LYS A 58 -29.44 -14.37 114.68
CA LYS A 58 -28.27 -15.14 114.22
C LYS A 58 -28.66 -16.36 113.38
N LEU A 59 -29.74 -17.05 113.73
CA LEU A 59 -30.30 -18.17 112.97
C LEU A 59 -30.85 -17.71 111.62
N GLU A 60 -31.55 -16.57 111.56
CA GLU A 60 -31.99 -15.90 110.33
C GLU A 60 -30.79 -15.47 109.48
N GLN A 61 -29.76 -14.85 110.08
CA GLN A 61 -28.51 -14.50 109.37
C GLN A 61 -27.77 -15.73 108.84
N ALA A 62 -27.87 -16.89 109.49
CA ALA A 62 -27.31 -18.15 108.98
C ALA A 62 -28.19 -18.77 107.89
N SER A 63 -29.51 -18.76 108.06
CA SER A 63 -30.50 -19.28 107.12
C SER A 63 -30.51 -18.52 105.80
N THR A 64 -30.52 -17.18 105.84
CA THR A 64 -30.40 -16.31 104.67
C THR A 64 -29.08 -16.49 103.93
N LYS A 65 -27.95 -16.64 104.65
CA LYS A 65 -26.65 -17.00 104.03
C LYS A 65 -26.69 -18.38 103.37
N LYS A 66 -27.27 -19.39 104.03
CA LYS A 66 -27.48 -20.74 103.48
C LYS A 66 -28.31 -20.70 102.20
N ALA A 67 -29.46 -20.01 102.21
CA ALA A 67 -30.34 -19.84 101.06
C ALA A 67 -29.64 -19.12 99.90
N ARG A 68 -28.90 -18.04 100.17
CA ARG A 68 -28.11 -17.32 99.16
C ARG A 68 -27.03 -18.20 98.51
N ILE A 69 -26.36 -19.07 99.28
CA ILE A 69 -25.37 -20.00 98.73
C ILE A 69 -26.06 -21.09 97.89
N TYR A 70 -27.19 -21.65 98.34
CA TYR A 70 -27.99 -22.59 97.53
C TYR A 70 -28.43 -21.97 96.19
N GLN A 71 -28.92 -20.74 96.21
CA GLN A 71 -29.32 -20.01 95.00
C GLN A 71 -28.13 -19.80 94.06
N LEU A 72 -26.96 -19.46 94.59
CA LEU A 72 -25.74 -19.25 93.81
C LEU A 72 -25.17 -20.55 93.21
N VAL A 73 -25.23 -21.66 93.94
CA VAL A 73 -24.90 -23.00 93.41
C VAL A 73 -25.87 -23.36 92.29
N ALA A 74 -27.19 -23.29 92.52
CA ALA A 74 -28.20 -23.64 91.51
C ALA A 74 -28.12 -22.77 90.24
N SER A 75 -27.80 -21.47 90.35
CA SER A 75 -27.56 -20.63 89.17
C SER A 75 -26.25 -20.97 88.46
N SER A 76 -25.20 -21.38 89.19
CA SER A 76 -23.93 -21.81 88.59
C SER A 76 -24.08 -23.14 87.85
N GLU A 77 -24.81 -24.10 88.44
CA GLU A 77 -25.16 -25.38 87.81
C GLU A 77 -26.02 -25.19 86.55
N ALA A 78 -27.00 -24.26 86.59
CA ALA A 78 -27.82 -23.91 85.43
C ALA A 78 -27.03 -23.22 84.30
N GLU A 79 -26.10 -22.31 84.64
CA GLU A 79 -25.19 -21.72 83.64
C GLU A 79 -24.28 -22.78 83.03
N LEU A 80 -23.75 -23.70 83.83
CA LEU A 80 -22.86 -24.77 83.37
C LEU A 80 -23.61 -25.71 82.41
N ALA A 81 -24.85 -26.07 82.71
CA ALA A 81 -25.71 -26.83 81.82
C ALA A 81 -25.98 -26.10 80.48
N ALA A 82 -26.21 -24.78 80.52
CA ALA A 82 -26.41 -23.97 79.32
C ALA A 82 -25.12 -23.83 78.47
N LEU A 83 -23.96 -23.68 79.12
CA LEU A 83 -22.65 -23.66 78.43
C LEU A 83 -22.36 -25.00 77.77
N MET A 84 -22.46 -26.11 78.51
CA MET A 84 -22.31 -27.48 77.98
C MET A 84 -23.23 -27.73 76.77
N ALA A 85 -24.50 -27.33 76.86
CA ALA A 85 -25.44 -27.44 75.75
C ALA A 85 -25.01 -26.63 74.52
N SER A 86 -24.57 -25.37 74.68
CA SER A 86 -24.11 -24.53 73.56
C SER A 86 -22.79 -24.99 72.93
N LEU A 87 -21.97 -25.74 73.67
CA LEU A 87 -20.68 -26.27 73.21
C LEU A 87 -20.76 -27.72 72.70
N GLY A 88 -21.86 -28.43 72.97
CA GLY A 88 -21.99 -29.88 72.71
C GLY A 88 -21.18 -30.77 73.66
N GLU A 89 -20.78 -30.23 74.81
CA GLU A 89 -19.92 -30.92 75.79
C GLU A 89 -20.76 -31.77 76.75
N HIS A 90 -20.80 -33.09 76.54
CA HIS A 90 -21.57 -34.01 77.39
C HIS A 90 -20.75 -34.75 78.45
N ASN A 91 -19.42 -34.77 78.31
CA ASN A 91 -18.55 -35.66 79.11
C ASN A 91 -18.31 -35.20 80.56
N LEU A 92 -18.44 -33.90 80.84
CA LEU A 92 -18.15 -33.30 82.16
C LEU A 92 -19.24 -33.57 83.20
N CYS A 93 -20.50 -33.77 82.78
CA CYS A 93 -21.64 -33.90 83.67
C CYS A 93 -21.49 -35.07 84.67
N SER A 94 -20.99 -36.23 84.20
CA SER A 94 -20.78 -37.42 85.03
C SER A 94 -19.65 -37.30 86.07
N GLN A 95 -18.80 -36.26 86.01
CA GLN A 95 -17.77 -36.05 87.03
C GLN A 95 -18.30 -35.31 88.29
N MET A 96 -19.41 -34.57 88.17
CA MET A 96 -19.91 -33.69 89.23
C MET A 96 -20.88 -34.36 90.23
N GLU A 97 -21.34 -35.59 89.96
CA GLU A 97 -22.30 -36.29 90.84
C GLU A 97 -21.77 -36.58 92.26
N LYS A 98 -20.45 -36.45 92.47
CA LYS A 98 -19.82 -36.45 93.80
C LYS A 98 -20.22 -35.19 94.57
N LYS A 99 -21.33 -35.26 95.32
CA LYS A 99 -21.76 -34.21 96.24
C LYS A 99 -20.72 -34.00 97.36
N LEU A 100 -19.90 -32.95 97.25
CA LEU A 100 -18.99 -32.53 98.32
C LEU A 100 -19.78 -32.11 99.59
N PRO A 101 -19.21 -32.29 100.79
CA PRO A 101 -19.94 -32.14 102.05
C PRO A 101 -20.23 -30.68 102.46
N SER A 102 -19.70 -29.67 101.76
CA SER A 102 -20.08 -28.27 101.99
C SER A 102 -20.40 -27.51 100.70
N LEU A 103 -21.44 -26.68 100.77
CA LEU A 103 -21.92 -25.85 99.67
C LEU A 103 -20.88 -24.82 99.20
N LYS A 104 -19.90 -24.47 100.06
CA LYS A 104 -18.78 -23.60 99.69
C LYS A 104 -17.75 -24.33 98.83
N GLU A 105 -17.44 -25.58 99.18
CA GLU A 105 -16.54 -26.41 98.38
C GLU A 105 -17.16 -26.75 97.02
N GLN A 106 -18.46 -27.07 96.98
CA GLN A 106 -19.19 -27.26 95.71
C GLN A 106 -19.07 -26.03 94.81
N LEU A 107 -19.40 -24.84 95.32
CA LEU A 107 -19.28 -23.59 94.55
C LEU A 107 -17.84 -23.32 94.07
N ALA A 108 -16.85 -23.54 94.95
CA ALA A 108 -15.44 -23.37 94.62
C ALA A 108 -14.94 -24.37 93.56
N SER A 109 -15.52 -25.58 93.49
CA SER A 109 -15.21 -26.55 92.44
C SER A 109 -15.88 -26.25 91.09
N ILE A 110 -17.05 -25.61 91.10
CA ILE A 110 -17.81 -25.25 89.89
C ILE A 110 -17.25 -23.98 89.23
N THR A 111 -16.74 -23.03 90.03
CA THR A 111 -16.26 -21.72 89.56
C THR A 111 -15.18 -21.80 88.46
N PRO A 112 -14.06 -22.54 88.61
CA PRO A 112 -13.04 -22.60 87.57
C PRO A 112 -13.57 -23.26 86.28
N ILE A 113 -14.41 -24.29 86.39
CA ILE A 113 -14.99 -24.98 85.23
C ILE A 113 -15.92 -24.05 84.44
N LEU A 114 -16.64 -23.14 85.12
CA LEU A 114 -17.39 -22.07 84.44
C LEU A 114 -16.48 -21.06 83.74
N GLU A 115 -15.34 -20.69 84.33
CA GLU A 115 -14.39 -19.76 83.70
C GLU A 115 -13.72 -20.38 82.47
N ASP A 116 -13.30 -21.63 82.55
CA ASP A 116 -12.75 -22.40 81.43
C ASP A 116 -13.76 -22.55 80.28
N LEU A 117 -15.01 -22.96 80.56
CA LEU A 117 -16.05 -23.12 79.54
C LEU A 117 -16.50 -21.77 78.92
N ARG A 118 -16.44 -20.67 79.68
CA ARG A 118 -16.66 -19.31 79.15
C ARG A 118 -15.53 -18.90 78.21
N ALA A 119 -14.28 -19.17 78.58
CA ALA A 119 -13.11 -18.87 77.75
C ALA A 119 -13.13 -19.67 76.45
N GLU A 120 -13.39 -20.99 76.51
CA GLU A 120 -13.50 -21.83 75.32
C GLU A 120 -14.65 -21.38 74.41
N LYS A 121 -15.82 -21.03 74.97
CA LYS A 121 -16.94 -20.48 74.19
C LYS A 121 -16.55 -19.22 73.42
N GLU A 122 -15.85 -18.30 74.08
CA GLU A 122 -15.38 -17.05 73.49
C GLU A 122 -14.30 -17.29 72.39
N GLU A 123 -13.42 -18.28 72.55
CA GLU A 123 -12.49 -18.68 71.49
C GLU A 123 -13.20 -19.35 70.30
N ARG A 124 -14.13 -20.28 70.55
CA ARG A 124 -14.91 -20.92 69.48
C ARG A 124 -15.73 -19.86 68.71
N ILE A 125 -16.36 -18.89 69.38
CA ILE A 125 -17.09 -17.77 68.74
C ILE A 125 -16.18 -17.00 67.77
N LYS A 126 -14.93 -16.70 68.15
CA LYS A 126 -13.95 -16.04 67.28
C LYS A 126 -13.62 -16.88 66.05
N LEU A 127 -13.42 -18.20 66.20
CA LEU A 127 -13.19 -19.13 65.09
C LEU A 127 -14.39 -19.20 64.13
N PHE A 128 -15.62 -19.28 64.65
CA PHE A 128 -16.82 -19.22 63.83
C PHE A 128 -16.92 -17.87 63.07
N SER A 129 -16.59 -16.75 63.71
CA SER A 129 -16.62 -15.42 63.09
C SER A 129 -15.63 -15.31 61.93
N ASP A 130 -14.37 -15.73 62.13
CA ASP A 130 -13.34 -15.76 61.08
C ASP A 130 -13.77 -16.65 59.90
N ILE A 131 -14.15 -17.91 60.16
CA ILE A 131 -14.55 -18.86 59.09
C ILE A 131 -15.77 -18.34 58.32
N LYS A 132 -16.79 -17.80 59.00
CA LYS A 132 -17.95 -17.17 58.34
C LYS A 132 -17.52 -15.98 57.46
N SER A 133 -16.57 -15.16 57.93
CA SER A 133 -16.05 -14.03 57.13
C SER A 133 -15.28 -14.49 55.89
N GLN A 134 -14.50 -15.57 55.98
CA GLN A 134 -13.78 -16.16 54.85
C GLN A 134 -14.72 -16.81 53.83
N ILE A 135 -15.77 -17.51 54.30
CA ILE A 135 -16.84 -18.05 53.46
C ILE A 135 -17.54 -16.91 52.71
N LEU A 136 -18.04 -15.89 53.42
CA LEU A 136 -18.72 -14.74 52.80
C LEU A 136 -17.84 -14.03 51.77
N LYS A 137 -16.54 -13.84 52.06
CA LYS A 137 -15.58 -13.25 51.13
C LYS A 137 -15.39 -14.09 49.87
N ILE A 138 -15.19 -15.41 50.00
CA ILE A 138 -14.97 -16.29 48.85
C ILE A 138 -16.24 -16.40 47.99
N THR A 139 -17.41 -16.49 48.61
CA THR A 139 -18.70 -16.49 47.90
C THR A 139 -18.91 -15.18 47.13
N ALA A 140 -18.65 -14.02 47.75
CA ALA A 140 -18.74 -12.72 47.08
C ALA A 140 -17.73 -12.57 45.92
N GLU A 141 -16.53 -13.14 46.05
CA GLU A 141 -15.52 -13.21 44.97
C GLU A 141 -15.86 -14.24 43.87
N MET A 142 -16.88 -15.08 44.06
CA MET A 142 -17.37 -16.08 43.09
C MET A 142 -18.67 -15.64 42.40
N THR A 143 -19.55 -14.90 43.07
CA THR A 143 -20.81 -14.40 42.53
C THR A 143 -20.77 -12.90 42.26
N GLU A 144 -20.06 -12.49 41.21
CA GLU A 144 -20.11 -11.11 40.70
C GLU A 144 -21.54 -10.79 40.19
N ASN A 145 -22.32 -10.12 41.04
CA ASN A 145 -23.75 -9.79 40.95
C ASN A 145 -24.75 -10.87 41.39
N TYR A 146 -25.95 -10.37 41.73
CA TYR A 146 -27.17 -11.04 42.21
C TYR A 146 -27.20 -11.43 43.70
N GLN A 147 -28.43 -11.58 44.20
CA GLN A 147 -28.77 -11.41 45.61
C GLN A 147 -27.98 -12.32 46.56
N THR A 148 -27.45 -11.70 47.62
CA THR A 148 -27.03 -12.39 48.84
C THR A 148 -28.26 -13.00 49.52
N ASN A 149 -28.58 -14.25 49.18
CA ASN A 149 -29.41 -15.09 50.03
C ASN A 149 -28.69 -15.22 51.38
N THR A 150 -29.18 -14.52 52.39
CA THR A 150 -28.64 -14.59 53.75
C THR A 150 -28.86 -15.99 54.29
N VAL A 151 -27.83 -16.83 54.18
CA VAL A 151 -27.77 -18.14 54.83
C VAL A 151 -28.06 -17.91 56.32
N SER A 152 -29.16 -18.48 56.80
CA SER A 152 -29.58 -18.36 58.19
C SER A 152 -28.64 -19.18 59.07
N TYR A 153 -27.53 -18.57 59.49
CA TYR A 153 -26.62 -19.17 60.45
C TYR A 153 -27.36 -19.37 61.78
N ASP A 154 -27.49 -20.62 62.20
CA ASP A 154 -28.04 -20.94 63.52
C ASP A 154 -27.14 -20.29 64.58
N GLU A 155 -27.71 -19.39 65.39
CA GLU A 155 -26.93 -18.40 66.16
C GLU A 155 -26.44 -18.95 67.51
N PHE A 156 -26.95 -20.12 67.91
CA PHE A 156 -26.77 -20.69 69.26
C PHE A 156 -25.99 -22.01 69.31
N ASP A 157 -25.73 -22.67 68.17
CA ASP A 157 -24.90 -23.89 68.08
C ASP A 157 -23.41 -23.53 67.87
N ILE A 158 -22.62 -23.71 68.93
CA ILE A 158 -21.18 -23.46 68.98
C ILE A 158 -20.42 -24.80 69.15
N SER A 159 -21.03 -25.90 68.71
CA SER A 159 -20.46 -27.24 68.82
C SER A 159 -19.29 -27.47 67.87
N MET A 160 -18.37 -28.34 68.28
CA MET A 160 -17.26 -28.77 67.42
C MET A 160 -17.72 -29.46 66.13
N LYS A 161 -18.93 -30.05 66.11
CA LYS A 161 -19.53 -30.59 64.88
C LYS A 161 -19.85 -29.45 63.90
N LYS A 162 -20.54 -28.40 64.37
CA LYS A 162 -20.93 -27.25 63.55
C LYS A 162 -19.70 -26.47 63.05
N LEU A 163 -18.64 -26.37 63.85
CA LEU A 163 -17.36 -25.79 63.44
C LEU A 163 -16.72 -26.59 62.29
N ASN A 164 -16.68 -27.92 62.41
CA ASN A 164 -16.16 -28.80 61.36
C ASN A 164 -16.95 -28.72 60.06
N GLU A 165 -18.28 -28.56 60.12
CA GLU A 165 -19.13 -28.34 58.94
C GLU A 165 -18.70 -27.10 58.15
N TYR A 166 -18.59 -25.93 58.80
CA TYR A 166 -18.11 -24.71 58.13
C TYR A 166 -16.65 -24.82 57.65
N GLN A 167 -15.79 -25.54 58.39
CA GLN A 167 -14.43 -25.84 57.89
C GLN A 167 -14.44 -26.75 56.66
N THR A 168 -15.42 -27.65 56.49
CA THR A 168 -15.58 -28.40 55.23
C THR A 168 -16.12 -27.52 54.11
N GLU A 169 -17.12 -26.68 54.39
CA GLU A 169 -17.73 -25.74 53.43
C GLU A 169 -16.68 -24.78 52.84
N LEU A 170 -15.89 -24.14 53.70
CA LEU A 170 -14.77 -23.27 53.31
C LEU A 170 -13.78 -24.00 52.39
N ARG A 171 -13.43 -25.25 52.69
CA ARG A 171 -12.52 -26.07 51.86
C ARG A 171 -13.15 -26.49 50.52
N SER A 172 -14.47 -26.64 50.42
CA SER A 172 -15.14 -26.83 49.12
C SER A 172 -15.16 -25.54 48.29
N LEU A 173 -15.52 -24.40 48.90
CA LEU A 173 -15.55 -23.10 48.21
C LEU A 173 -14.16 -22.68 47.70
N GLN A 174 -13.11 -22.91 48.49
CA GLN A 174 -11.72 -22.71 48.05
C GLN A 174 -11.35 -23.57 46.82
N LYS A 175 -11.80 -24.83 46.77
CA LYS A 175 -11.58 -25.72 45.60
C LYS A 175 -12.40 -25.27 44.40
N GLU A 176 -13.63 -24.81 44.60
CA GLU A 176 -14.50 -24.35 43.52
C GLU A 176 -14.01 -23.02 42.91
N LYS A 177 -13.58 -22.07 43.76
CA LYS A 177 -12.86 -20.87 43.32
C LYS A 177 -11.64 -21.21 42.46
N MET A 178 -10.81 -22.17 42.88
CA MET A 178 -9.67 -22.64 42.08
C MET A 178 -10.09 -23.25 40.73
N LYS A 179 -11.17 -24.05 40.72
CA LYS A 179 -11.74 -24.65 39.49
C LYS A 179 -12.26 -23.58 38.52
N ILE A 180 -12.96 -22.55 39.01
CA ILE A 180 -13.44 -21.42 38.21
C ILE A 180 -12.25 -20.63 37.63
N LEU A 181 -11.27 -20.26 38.46
CA LEU A 181 -10.06 -19.55 38.02
C LEU A 181 -9.25 -20.35 36.98
N GLN A 182 -9.18 -21.67 37.11
CA GLN A 182 -8.54 -22.54 36.13
C GLN A 182 -9.33 -22.61 34.81
N SER A 183 -10.66 -22.73 34.88
CA SER A 183 -11.56 -22.67 33.72
C SER A 183 -11.40 -21.36 32.94
N ASP A 184 -11.33 -20.22 33.65
CA ASP A 184 -11.17 -18.91 33.02
C ASP A 184 -9.80 -18.68 32.39
N ARG A 185 -8.74 -19.25 32.96
CA ARG A 185 -7.41 -19.23 32.34
C ARG A 185 -7.39 -20.07 31.06
N LEU A 186 -8.02 -21.25 31.07
CA LEU A 186 -8.19 -22.08 29.87
C LEU A 186 -9.04 -21.36 28.79
N ARG A 187 -10.13 -20.69 29.18
CA ARG A 187 -10.97 -19.85 28.31
C ARG A 187 -10.17 -18.72 27.66
N LYS A 188 -9.31 -18.04 28.41
CA LYS A 188 -8.41 -16.98 27.88
C LYS A 188 -7.36 -17.54 26.93
N ILE A 189 -6.70 -18.65 27.27
CA ILE A 189 -5.70 -19.33 26.42
C ILE A 189 -6.33 -19.78 25.09
N LEU A 190 -7.54 -20.37 25.14
CA LEU A 190 -8.27 -20.77 23.93
C LEU A 190 -8.60 -19.57 23.04
N ASN A 191 -9.10 -18.48 23.62
CA ASN A 191 -9.40 -17.26 22.87
C ASN A 191 -8.15 -16.66 22.21
N HIS A 192 -7.03 -16.58 22.93
CA HIS A 192 -5.75 -16.13 22.36
C HIS A 192 -5.23 -17.06 21.26
N THR A 193 -5.37 -18.37 21.42
CA THR A 193 -4.98 -19.36 20.41
C THR A 193 -5.82 -19.21 19.13
N ASN A 194 -7.14 -18.99 19.27
CA ASN A 194 -8.04 -18.72 18.15
C ASN A 194 -7.72 -17.39 17.44
N GLU A 195 -7.34 -16.36 18.19
CA GLU A 195 -6.92 -15.07 17.64
C GLU A 195 -5.59 -15.18 16.86
N ILE A 196 -4.61 -15.92 17.38
CA ILE A 196 -3.37 -16.25 16.64
C ILE A 196 -3.69 -17.06 15.38
N HIS A 197 -4.61 -18.04 15.45
CA HIS A 197 -5.03 -18.81 14.28
C HIS A 197 -5.66 -17.92 13.19
N HIS A 198 -6.55 -17.00 13.57
CA HIS A 198 -7.12 -16.01 12.64
C HIS A 198 -6.04 -15.10 12.03
N LEU A 199 -5.15 -14.53 12.85
CA LEU A 199 -4.08 -13.63 12.39
C LEU A 199 -3.10 -14.35 11.46
N CYS A 200 -2.67 -15.57 11.79
CA CYS A 200 -1.86 -16.41 10.91
C CYS A 200 -2.58 -16.72 9.60
N GLY A 201 -3.88 -17.03 9.68
CA GLY A 201 -4.76 -17.26 8.53
C GLY A 201 -4.80 -16.09 7.55
N VAL A 202 -4.91 -14.84 8.03
CA VAL A 202 -4.88 -13.62 7.19
C VAL A 202 -3.48 -13.32 6.65
N LEU A 203 -2.45 -13.47 7.48
CA LEU A 203 -1.04 -13.22 7.13
C LEU A 203 -0.40 -14.32 6.26
N GLY A 204 -1.08 -15.45 6.04
CA GLY A 204 -0.51 -16.61 5.35
C GLY A 204 0.69 -17.22 6.10
N LEU A 205 0.67 -17.17 7.44
CA LEU A 205 1.70 -17.74 8.30
C LEU A 205 1.32 -19.15 8.77
N ASP A 206 2.33 -19.98 9.02
CA ASP A 206 2.15 -21.31 9.56
C ASP A 206 1.86 -21.25 11.07
N PHE A 207 0.57 -21.26 11.41
CA PHE A 207 0.05 -21.30 12.78
C PHE A 207 0.79 -22.29 13.69
N ARG A 208 1.19 -23.46 13.17
CA ARG A 208 1.87 -24.50 13.97
C ARG A 208 3.23 -24.03 14.46
N LYS A 209 3.99 -23.32 13.62
CA LYS A 209 5.27 -22.70 13.99
C LYS A 209 5.04 -21.56 14.98
N THR A 210 4.10 -20.66 14.66
CA THR A 210 3.81 -19.47 15.49
C THR A 210 3.40 -19.82 16.93
N VAL A 211 2.62 -20.89 17.17
CA VAL A 211 2.32 -21.30 18.56
C VAL A 211 3.42 -22.16 19.20
N ALA A 212 4.19 -22.92 18.40
CA ALA A 212 5.34 -23.68 18.93
C ALA A 212 6.47 -22.76 19.43
N GLU A 213 6.68 -21.62 18.76
CA GLU A 213 7.57 -20.53 19.21
C GLU A 213 7.14 -19.93 20.56
N VAL A 214 5.83 -19.90 20.85
CA VAL A 214 5.29 -19.42 22.14
C VAL A 214 5.39 -20.50 23.22
N HIS A 215 4.93 -21.72 22.95
CA HIS A 215 5.12 -22.89 23.83
C HIS A 215 4.87 -24.21 23.08
N PRO A 216 5.76 -25.22 23.16
CA PRO A 216 5.58 -26.51 22.48
C PRO A 216 4.26 -27.23 22.81
N SER A 217 3.79 -27.17 24.06
CA SER A 217 2.47 -27.74 24.43
C SER A 217 1.27 -27.00 23.81
N LEU A 218 1.50 -25.87 23.13
CA LEU A 218 0.58 -25.16 22.24
C LEU A 218 0.17 -25.99 21.00
N HIS A 219 1.13 -26.78 20.51
CA HIS A 219 1.11 -27.44 19.21
C HIS A 219 0.68 -28.91 19.27
N GLU A 220 0.93 -29.56 20.40
CA GLU A 220 0.92 -31.01 20.54
C GLU A 220 -0.50 -31.55 20.84
N THR A 221 -1.26 -31.82 19.78
CA THR A 221 -2.60 -32.46 19.84
C THR A 221 -2.54 -33.95 20.19
N SER A 222 -1.74 -34.31 21.19
CA SER A 222 -1.72 -35.64 21.81
C SER A 222 -2.68 -35.65 23.01
N SER A 223 -3.46 -36.72 23.19
CA SER A 223 -4.64 -36.74 24.08
C SER A 223 -4.30 -36.96 25.57
N GLY A 224 -3.37 -36.17 26.13
CA GLY A 224 -2.99 -36.33 27.55
C GLY A 224 -2.10 -35.26 28.17
N GLN A 225 -1.39 -34.43 27.41
CA GLN A 225 -0.58 -33.35 28.01
C GLN A 225 -1.46 -32.19 28.49
N LEU A 226 -1.32 -31.84 29.77
CA LEU A 226 -1.88 -30.62 30.33
C LEU A 226 -1.34 -29.42 29.57
N THR A 227 -2.23 -28.65 28.93
CA THR A 227 -1.88 -27.35 28.35
C THR A 227 -1.26 -26.48 29.44
N ASN A 228 -0.10 -25.89 29.19
CA ASN A 228 0.61 -25.12 30.22
C ASN A 228 -0.20 -23.85 30.57
N ILE A 229 -0.94 -23.90 31.68
CA ILE A 229 -1.88 -22.85 32.13
C ILE A 229 -1.15 -21.69 32.86
N SER A 230 0.19 -21.63 32.81
CA SER A 230 0.99 -20.60 33.49
C SER A 230 0.60 -19.18 33.06
N ASN A 231 0.79 -18.20 33.94
CA ASN A 231 0.60 -16.80 33.56
C ASN A 231 1.60 -16.39 32.46
N LYS A 232 2.81 -16.97 32.46
CA LYS A 232 3.83 -16.71 31.44
C LYS A 232 3.40 -17.15 30.03
N THR A 233 2.68 -18.26 29.88
CA THR A 233 2.21 -18.71 28.56
C THR A 233 1.07 -17.83 28.05
N LEU A 234 0.20 -17.34 28.94
CA LEU A 234 -0.82 -16.34 28.58
C LEU A 234 -0.18 -15.00 28.16
N GLU A 235 0.85 -14.56 28.88
CA GLU A 235 1.63 -13.36 28.58
C GLU A 235 2.34 -13.47 27.22
N SER A 236 3.10 -14.53 26.97
CA SER A 236 3.76 -14.76 25.68
C SER A 236 2.78 -14.99 24.51
N LEU A 237 1.58 -15.54 24.76
CA LEU A 237 0.49 -15.55 23.78
C LEU A 237 0.01 -14.14 23.44
N SER A 238 -0.14 -13.27 24.45
CA SER A 238 -0.55 -11.86 24.25
C SER A 238 0.51 -11.05 23.49
N GLU A 239 1.80 -11.26 23.77
CA GLU A 239 2.90 -10.70 22.98
C GLU A 239 2.85 -11.14 21.52
N ALA A 240 2.60 -12.43 21.26
CA ALA A 240 2.49 -12.95 19.90
C ALA A 240 1.32 -12.31 19.15
N ILE A 241 0.17 -12.12 19.80
CA ILE A 241 -0.99 -11.41 19.24
C ILE A 241 -0.64 -9.95 18.89
N ILE A 242 0.11 -9.25 19.75
CA ILE A 242 0.55 -7.87 19.48
C ILE A 242 1.46 -7.84 18.24
N LYS A 243 2.51 -8.66 18.22
CA LYS A 243 3.48 -8.75 17.10
C LYS A 243 2.78 -9.10 15.77
N LEU A 244 1.80 -10.00 15.79
CA LEU A 244 1.00 -10.37 14.62
C LEU A 244 0.03 -9.25 14.17
N LYS A 245 -0.52 -8.45 15.09
CA LYS A 245 -1.35 -7.26 14.76
C LYS A 245 -0.50 -6.14 14.15
N GLU A 246 0.70 -5.92 14.65
CA GLU A 246 1.67 -4.96 14.09
C GLU A 246 2.08 -5.37 12.66
N GLU A 247 2.42 -6.65 12.46
CA GLU A 247 2.73 -7.20 11.13
C GLU A 247 1.52 -7.14 10.18
N LYS A 248 0.29 -7.38 10.66
CA LYS A 248 -0.94 -7.17 9.86
C LYS A 248 -1.01 -5.72 9.37
N LYS A 249 -0.85 -4.75 10.26
CA LYS A 249 -0.91 -3.31 9.95
C LYS A 249 0.19 -2.90 8.96
N PHE A 250 1.42 -3.35 9.20
CA PHE A 250 2.56 -3.07 8.30
C PHE A 250 2.34 -3.63 6.89
N ARG A 251 1.90 -4.89 6.78
CA ARG A 251 1.59 -5.51 5.48
C ARG A 251 0.42 -4.84 4.77
N THR A 252 -0.66 -4.50 5.49
CA THR A 252 -1.79 -3.73 4.92
C THR A 252 -1.32 -2.41 4.33
N HIS A 253 -0.49 -1.63 5.03
CA HIS A 253 0.05 -0.37 4.53
C HIS A 253 0.86 -0.56 3.24
N LYS A 254 1.90 -1.41 3.31
CA LYS A 254 2.82 -1.69 2.20
C LYS A 254 2.08 -2.21 0.96
N LEU A 255 1.01 -2.99 1.16
CA LEU A 255 0.18 -3.52 0.09
C LEU A 255 -0.77 -2.45 -0.49
N ARG A 256 -1.42 -1.64 0.35
CA ARG A 256 -2.30 -0.53 -0.10
C ARG A 256 -1.51 0.50 -0.90
N GLU A 257 -0.26 0.80 -0.53
CA GLU A 257 0.65 1.63 -1.34
C GLU A 257 1.00 0.99 -2.67
N ALA A 258 1.46 -0.27 -2.68
CA ALA A 258 1.83 -0.96 -3.90
C ALA A 258 0.64 -1.09 -4.88
N VAL A 259 -0.59 -1.30 -4.38
CA VAL A 259 -1.80 -1.33 -5.20
C VAL A 259 -2.19 0.05 -5.73
N LYS A 260 -1.98 1.15 -4.97
CA LYS A 260 -2.15 2.53 -5.50
C LYS A 260 -1.26 2.76 -6.73
N PHE A 261 0.05 2.50 -6.59
CA PHE A 261 1.00 2.63 -7.71
C PHE A 261 0.66 1.69 -8.87
N LEU A 262 0.18 0.47 -8.60
CA LEU A 262 -0.26 -0.48 -9.61
C LEU A 262 -1.47 0.05 -10.41
N VAL A 263 -2.46 0.64 -9.74
CA VAL A 263 -3.63 1.25 -10.39
C VAL A 263 -3.24 2.49 -11.20
N GLU A 264 -2.32 3.32 -10.73
CA GLU A 264 -1.77 4.45 -11.48
C GLU A 264 -1.01 3.99 -12.74
N LEU A 265 -0.17 2.96 -12.61
CA LEU A 265 0.56 2.37 -13.74
C LEU A 265 -0.40 1.73 -14.76
N TRP A 266 -1.46 1.02 -14.33
CA TRP A 266 -2.46 0.48 -15.27
C TRP A 266 -3.24 1.57 -16.02
N LYS A 267 -3.54 2.70 -15.36
CA LYS A 267 -4.16 3.87 -16.02
C LYS A 267 -3.23 4.46 -17.07
N LEU A 268 -1.95 4.68 -16.72
CA LEU A 268 -0.95 5.25 -17.62
C LEU A 268 -0.59 4.33 -18.80
N MET A 269 -0.58 3.01 -18.58
CA MET A 269 -0.14 2.01 -19.56
C MET A 269 -1.28 1.41 -20.41
N GLU A 270 -2.52 1.83 -20.18
CA GLU A 270 -3.75 1.30 -20.79
C GLU A 270 -3.84 -0.24 -20.67
N SER A 271 -3.53 -0.76 -19.49
CA SER A 271 -3.39 -2.21 -19.28
C SER A 271 -4.71 -2.98 -19.50
N SER A 272 -4.61 -4.17 -20.07
CA SER A 272 -5.77 -4.98 -20.46
C SER A 272 -6.53 -5.51 -19.26
N GLU A 273 -7.82 -5.76 -19.42
CA GLU A 273 -8.66 -6.18 -18.29
C GLU A 273 -8.25 -7.56 -17.75
N ASP A 274 -7.70 -8.44 -18.59
CA ASP A 274 -7.18 -9.75 -18.16
C ASP A 274 -5.89 -9.66 -17.33
N GLN A 275 -5.14 -8.57 -17.43
CA GLN A 275 -4.04 -8.27 -16.50
C GLN A 275 -4.59 -7.83 -15.14
N LYS A 276 -5.60 -6.94 -15.13
CA LYS A 276 -6.25 -6.45 -13.90
C LYS A 276 -7.01 -7.55 -13.15
N LYS A 277 -7.73 -8.44 -13.87
CA LYS A 277 -8.51 -9.56 -13.30
C LYS A 277 -7.70 -10.41 -12.31
N ARG A 278 -6.40 -10.65 -12.57
CA ARG A 278 -5.51 -11.44 -11.70
C ARG A 278 -5.36 -10.85 -10.30
N PHE A 279 -5.42 -9.52 -10.19
CA PHE A 279 -5.18 -8.77 -8.95
C PHE A 279 -6.47 -8.23 -8.31
N ARG A 280 -7.63 -8.38 -8.97
CA ARG A 280 -8.93 -7.82 -8.56
C ARG A 280 -9.27 -8.02 -7.08
N LYS A 281 -8.97 -9.20 -6.51
CA LYS A 281 -9.18 -9.51 -5.08
C LYS A 281 -8.44 -8.55 -4.14
N VAL A 282 -7.23 -8.12 -4.53
CA VAL A 282 -6.39 -7.20 -3.76
C VAL A 282 -6.72 -5.75 -4.09
N THR A 283 -7.14 -5.45 -5.33
CA THR A 283 -7.63 -4.11 -5.70
C THR A 283 -8.81 -3.69 -4.83
N CYS A 284 -9.72 -4.61 -4.49
CA CYS A 284 -10.84 -4.36 -3.57
C CYS A 284 -10.44 -4.04 -2.11
N MET A 285 -9.16 -4.17 -1.70
CA MET A 285 -8.69 -3.70 -0.38
C MET A 285 -8.33 -2.21 -0.33
N LEU A 286 -8.36 -1.48 -1.46
CA LEU A 286 -8.11 -0.03 -1.40
C LEU A 286 -9.19 0.69 -0.59
N ASP A 287 -10.42 0.19 -0.67
CA ASP A 287 -11.64 0.81 -0.16
C ASP A 287 -12.08 0.23 1.20
N LEU A 288 -11.42 -0.83 1.69
CA LEU A 288 -11.72 -1.49 2.97
C LEU A 288 -10.89 -0.92 4.13
N PRO A 289 -11.46 -0.78 5.34
CA PRO A 289 -10.72 -0.43 6.55
C PRO A 289 -9.83 -1.59 7.03
N ASP A 290 -8.80 -1.27 7.83
CA ASP A 290 -7.75 -2.23 8.23
C ASP A 290 -8.30 -3.38 9.10
N GLU A 291 -9.40 -3.12 9.80
CA GLU A 291 -10.13 -4.05 10.68
C GLU A 291 -10.81 -5.16 9.87
N GLU A 292 -11.52 -4.81 8.79
CA GLU A 292 -12.34 -5.73 7.98
C GLU A 292 -11.51 -6.72 7.13
N ILE A 293 -10.20 -6.48 6.99
CA ILE A 293 -9.27 -7.39 6.31
C ILE A 293 -9.17 -8.70 7.11
N THR A 294 -10.03 -9.64 6.76
CA THR A 294 -10.27 -10.95 7.41
C THR A 294 -10.10 -12.12 6.44
N GLN A 295 -9.95 -11.85 5.14
CA GLN A 295 -9.76 -12.89 4.12
C GLN A 295 -8.39 -13.58 4.28
N SER A 296 -8.41 -14.92 4.33
CA SER A 296 -7.21 -15.73 4.52
C SER A 296 -6.24 -15.63 3.32
N GLY A 297 -4.95 -15.60 3.64
CA GLY A 297 -3.83 -15.54 2.69
C GLY A 297 -3.66 -14.20 2.00
N LEU A 298 -4.57 -13.24 2.19
CA LEU A 298 -4.60 -11.98 1.43
C LEU A 298 -3.44 -11.04 1.79
N LEU A 299 -2.89 -11.15 3.01
CA LEU A 299 -1.66 -10.46 3.45
C LEU A 299 -0.44 -11.41 3.46
N SER A 300 -0.44 -12.48 2.66
CA SER A 300 0.72 -13.34 2.47
C SER A 300 1.88 -12.61 1.80
N LEU A 301 3.11 -13.01 2.16
CA LEU A 301 4.33 -12.47 1.55
C LEU A 301 4.36 -12.70 0.03
N ASP A 302 3.81 -13.82 -0.44
CA ASP A 302 3.76 -14.15 -1.87
C ASP A 302 2.86 -13.22 -2.67
N ILE A 303 1.67 -12.85 -2.17
CA ILE A 303 0.80 -11.87 -2.85
C ILE A 303 1.43 -10.48 -2.86
N ILE A 304 2.03 -10.07 -1.74
CA ILE A 304 2.74 -8.78 -1.62
C ILE A 304 3.91 -8.72 -2.62
N LYS A 305 4.68 -9.82 -2.74
CA LYS A 305 5.79 -9.96 -3.68
C LYS A 305 5.33 -10.02 -5.13
N GLN A 306 4.22 -10.71 -5.44
CA GLN A 306 3.64 -10.73 -6.79
C GLN A 306 3.24 -9.32 -7.26
N ILE A 307 2.63 -8.52 -6.38
CA ILE A 307 2.23 -7.14 -6.69
C ILE A 307 3.44 -6.22 -6.84
N GLN A 308 4.46 -6.34 -5.99
CA GLN A 308 5.71 -5.59 -6.14
C GLN A 308 6.43 -5.95 -7.45
N ASN A 309 6.50 -7.23 -7.81
CA ASN A 309 7.05 -7.68 -9.08
C ASN A 309 6.26 -7.13 -10.29
N GLU A 310 4.93 -7.08 -10.22
CA GLU A 310 4.10 -6.50 -11.30
C GLU A 310 4.29 -4.97 -11.42
N VAL A 311 4.42 -4.25 -10.31
CA VAL A 311 4.76 -2.82 -10.30
C VAL A 311 6.11 -2.56 -10.96
N GLU A 312 7.16 -3.32 -10.63
CA GLU A 312 8.46 -3.20 -11.29
C GLU A 312 8.40 -3.61 -12.78
N ARG A 313 7.69 -4.68 -13.12
CA ARG A 313 7.47 -5.08 -14.51
C ARG A 313 6.78 -3.98 -15.32
N LEU A 314 5.81 -3.27 -14.73
CA LEU A 314 5.12 -2.15 -15.36
C LEU A 314 5.97 -0.87 -15.44
N LYS A 315 6.85 -0.60 -14.46
CA LYS A 315 7.85 0.47 -14.55
C LYS A 315 8.83 0.23 -15.71
N ILE A 316 9.35 -1.00 -15.83
CA ILE A 316 10.24 -1.41 -16.94
C ILE A 316 9.50 -1.28 -18.28
N LEU A 317 8.23 -1.75 -18.35
CA LEU A 317 7.42 -1.62 -19.56
C LEU A 317 7.12 -0.14 -19.92
N LYS A 318 6.90 0.73 -18.92
CA LYS A 318 6.75 2.18 -19.12
C LYS A 318 8.02 2.79 -19.71
N ALA A 319 9.19 2.50 -19.11
CA ALA A 319 10.47 2.97 -19.64
C ALA A 319 10.72 2.47 -21.07
N SER A 320 10.39 1.21 -21.37
CA SER A 320 10.50 0.63 -22.71
C SER A 320 9.56 1.32 -23.72
N LYS A 321 8.30 1.60 -23.37
CA LYS A 321 7.37 2.36 -24.24
C LYS A 321 7.85 3.80 -24.47
N ILE A 322 8.40 4.46 -23.45
CA ILE A 322 8.95 5.83 -23.60
C ILE A 322 10.20 5.79 -24.50
N LYS A 323 11.09 4.79 -24.36
CA LYS A 323 12.23 4.58 -25.27
C LYS A 323 11.80 4.36 -26.71
N GLU A 324 10.78 3.54 -26.97
CA GLU A 324 10.23 3.35 -28.32
C GLU A 324 9.66 4.66 -28.89
N LEU A 325 8.87 5.38 -28.08
CA LEU A 325 8.28 6.66 -28.47
C LEU A 325 9.35 7.73 -28.74
N LEU A 326 10.39 7.81 -27.91
CA LEU A 326 11.56 8.68 -28.08
C LEU A 326 12.23 8.45 -29.44
N LEU A 327 12.53 7.20 -29.79
CA LEU A 327 13.16 6.87 -31.07
C LEU A 327 12.25 7.20 -32.26
N LYS A 328 10.94 6.95 -32.13
CA LYS A 328 9.94 7.32 -33.16
C LYS A 328 9.83 8.83 -33.34
N ARG A 329 9.82 9.61 -32.26
CA ARG A 329 9.84 11.08 -32.28
C ARG A 329 11.16 11.61 -32.82
N ARG A 330 12.29 10.96 -32.51
CA ARG A 330 13.62 11.32 -33.04
C ARG A 330 13.66 11.18 -34.57
N LEU A 331 13.14 10.10 -35.12
CA LEU A 331 12.96 9.94 -36.57
C LEU A 331 11.97 10.96 -37.16
N GLU A 332 10.90 11.31 -36.44
CA GLU A 332 9.95 12.36 -36.86
C GLU A 332 10.64 13.74 -36.98
N LEU A 333 11.50 14.10 -36.02
CA LEU A 333 12.30 15.33 -36.05
C LEU A 333 13.22 15.36 -37.28
N GLU A 334 13.97 14.27 -37.49
CA GLU A 334 14.91 14.14 -38.60
C GLU A 334 14.20 14.23 -39.96
N GLU A 335 13.00 13.64 -40.06
CA GLU A 335 12.15 13.73 -41.26
C GLU A 335 11.53 15.13 -41.49
N VAL A 336 11.29 15.91 -40.44
CA VAL A 336 10.86 17.31 -40.58
C VAL A 336 12.03 18.21 -40.98
N CYS A 337 13.21 18.06 -40.34
CA CYS A 337 14.42 18.79 -40.71
C CYS A 337 14.84 18.52 -42.16
N ARG A 338 14.83 17.25 -42.58
CA ARG A 338 15.13 16.81 -43.95
C ARG A 338 14.24 17.47 -44.99
N ARG A 339 12.92 17.52 -44.77
CA ARG A 339 11.96 18.19 -45.67
C ARG A 339 12.03 19.72 -45.62
N ALA A 340 12.64 20.28 -44.59
CA ALA A 340 12.86 21.72 -44.44
C ALA A 340 14.24 22.20 -44.93
N HIS A 341 15.09 21.27 -45.41
CA HIS A 341 16.48 21.51 -45.77
C HIS A 341 17.27 22.22 -44.64
N ILE A 342 16.94 21.86 -43.39
CA ILE A 342 17.61 22.33 -42.17
C ILE A 342 18.65 21.26 -41.79
N GLU A 343 19.90 21.68 -41.56
CA GLU A 343 20.91 20.78 -41.00
C GLU A 343 20.49 20.30 -39.60
N ILE A 344 20.53 18.98 -39.41
CA ILE A 344 20.32 18.36 -38.10
C ILE A 344 21.61 18.58 -37.30
N ASP A 345 21.51 19.27 -36.16
CA ASP A 345 22.67 19.54 -35.31
C ASP A 345 23.38 18.23 -34.89
N MET A 346 24.61 18.08 -35.39
CA MET A 346 25.50 16.95 -35.13
C MET A 346 25.86 16.78 -33.64
N SER A 347 25.66 17.80 -32.80
CA SER A 347 25.73 17.69 -31.34
C SER A 347 24.66 16.71 -30.80
N THR A 348 23.48 16.73 -31.41
CA THR A 348 22.27 16.03 -30.98
C THR A 348 21.85 15.00 -32.05
N GLY A 349 22.79 14.22 -32.59
CA GLY A 349 22.52 13.20 -33.61
C GLY A 349 21.71 11.99 -33.09
N HIS A 350 21.20 11.17 -34.01
CA HIS A 350 20.44 9.95 -33.72
C HIS A 350 21.19 9.02 -32.75
N GLU A 351 22.44 8.68 -33.10
CA GLU A 351 23.33 7.80 -32.35
C GLU A 351 23.65 8.33 -30.94
N LYS A 352 23.86 9.65 -30.81
CA LYS A 352 24.07 10.30 -29.51
C LYS A 352 22.82 10.23 -28.64
N THR A 353 21.64 10.38 -29.24
CA THR A 353 20.36 10.22 -28.55
C THR A 353 20.18 8.78 -28.05
N ILE A 354 20.55 7.77 -28.86
CA ILE A 354 20.61 6.36 -28.44
C ILE A 354 21.59 6.19 -27.27
N SER A 355 22.82 6.71 -27.36
CA SER A 355 23.80 6.55 -26.28
C SER A 355 23.37 7.22 -24.96
N LEU A 356 22.64 8.34 -25.02
CA LEU A 356 22.09 9.00 -23.84
C LEU A 356 20.97 8.15 -23.19
N ILE A 357 20.10 7.56 -24.02
CA ILE A 357 19.05 6.63 -23.56
C ILE A 357 19.67 5.36 -22.93
N ASP A 358 20.71 4.79 -23.55
CA ASP A 358 21.35 3.56 -23.09
C ASP A 358 22.29 3.78 -21.89
N SER A 359 22.78 5.00 -21.67
CA SER A 359 23.54 5.36 -20.46
C SER A 359 22.69 5.39 -19.18
N GLY A 360 21.35 5.48 -19.29
CA GLY A 360 20.44 5.59 -18.15
C GLY A 360 20.54 6.88 -17.33
N LEU A 361 21.39 7.84 -17.75
CA LEU A 361 21.74 9.04 -16.97
C LEU A 361 20.72 10.20 -17.13
N VAL A 362 19.77 10.08 -18.05
CA VAL A 362 18.81 11.14 -18.42
C VAL A 362 17.38 10.64 -18.19
N ASP A 363 16.50 11.48 -17.63
CA ASP A 363 15.08 11.15 -17.60
C ASP A 363 14.51 11.10 -19.02
N LEU A 364 13.97 9.92 -19.37
CA LEU A 364 13.33 9.66 -20.65
C LEU A 364 12.08 10.53 -20.87
N SER A 365 11.45 11.01 -19.78
CA SER A 365 10.25 11.85 -19.83
C SER A 365 10.60 13.30 -20.23
N GLU A 366 11.57 13.93 -19.55
CA GLU A 366 12.10 15.25 -19.92
C GLU A 366 12.69 15.25 -21.34
N LEU A 367 13.48 14.20 -21.68
CA LEU A 367 14.06 14.06 -23.03
C LEU A 367 12.99 13.99 -24.12
N LEU A 368 11.84 13.36 -23.84
CA LEU A 368 10.72 13.28 -24.78
C LEU A 368 10.11 14.67 -25.03
N VAL A 369 9.83 15.43 -23.97
CA VAL A 369 9.32 16.81 -24.06
C VAL A 369 10.30 17.70 -24.84
N LYS A 370 11.61 17.54 -24.62
CA LYS A 370 12.66 18.27 -25.34
C LYS A 370 12.65 17.95 -26.85
N ILE A 371 12.50 16.67 -27.23
CA ILE A 371 12.40 16.27 -28.65
C ILE A 371 11.07 16.76 -29.27
N GLU A 372 9.95 16.71 -28.55
CA GLU A 372 8.66 17.24 -29.04
C GLU A 372 8.68 18.77 -29.22
N ALA A 373 9.39 19.50 -28.38
CA ALA A 373 9.67 20.93 -28.57
C ALA A 373 10.57 21.18 -29.80
N GLN A 374 11.60 20.35 -30.03
CA GLN A 374 12.43 20.41 -31.24
C GLN A 374 11.62 20.13 -32.51
N ILE A 375 10.75 19.11 -32.51
CA ILE A 375 9.83 18.82 -33.63
C ILE A 375 8.93 20.02 -33.89
N SER A 376 8.39 20.63 -32.85
CA SER A 376 7.49 21.79 -32.97
C SER A 376 8.20 22.99 -33.60
N LYS A 377 9.45 23.28 -33.18
CA LYS A 377 10.30 24.31 -33.79
C LYS A 377 10.62 23.98 -35.26
N ALA A 378 11.02 22.75 -35.56
CA ALA A 378 11.34 22.31 -36.92
C ALA A 378 10.11 22.36 -37.85
N ARG A 379 8.91 22.02 -37.35
CA ARG A 379 7.63 22.13 -38.09
C ARG A 379 7.26 23.58 -38.39
N HIS A 380 7.43 24.48 -37.43
CA HIS A 380 7.22 25.92 -37.64
C HIS A 380 8.18 26.48 -38.71
N GLU A 381 9.46 26.09 -38.62
CA GLU A 381 10.48 26.52 -39.57
C GLU A 381 10.24 25.94 -40.98
N PHE A 382 9.85 24.66 -41.11
CA PHE A 382 9.37 24.07 -42.36
C PHE A 382 8.23 24.89 -42.99
N VAL A 383 7.20 25.23 -42.22
CA VAL A 383 6.05 26.01 -42.70
C VAL A 383 6.46 27.39 -43.21
N SER A 384 7.46 28.02 -42.59
CA SER A 384 7.99 29.32 -43.00
C SER A 384 8.93 29.25 -44.21
N ARG A 385 9.72 28.18 -44.34
CA ARG A 385 10.62 27.95 -45.49
C ARG A 385 9.87 27.43 -46.73
N ARG A 386 8.70 26.82 -46.54
CA ARG A 386 7.88 26.17 -47.59
C ARG A 386 7.73 27.00 -48.86
N GLU A 387 7.41 28.29 -48.80
CA GLU A 387 7.26 29.08 -50.05
C GLU A 387 8.58 29.16 -50.86
N ILE A 388 9.73 29.20 -50.19
CA ILE A 388 11.04 29.20 -50.84
C ILE A 388 11.34 27.80 -51.39
N ILE A 389 11.09 26.74 -50.61
CA ILE A 389 11.27 25.34 -51.03
C ILE A 389 10.38 25.00 -52.24
N ASP A 390 9.08 25.31 -52.20
CA ASP A 390 8.14 25.12 -53.31
C ASP A 390 8.61 25.82 -54.61
N LYS A 391 9.46 26.85 -54.50
CA LYS A 391 10.02 27.61 -55.62
C LYS A 391 11.39 27.08 -56.08
N ILE A 392 12.18 26.51 -55.17
CA ILE A 392 13.35 25.69 -55.50
C ILE A 392 12.91 24.45 -56.29
N ASP A 393 11.87 23.75 -55.84
CA ASP A 393 11.32 22.58 -56.55
C ASP A 393 10.83 22.93 -57.96
N ARG A 394 10.17 24.10 -58.11
CA ARG A 394 9.78 24.63 -59.43
C ARG A 394 10.97 25.03 -60.31
N LEU A 395 12.08 25.49 -59.72
CA LEU A 395 13.33 25.76 -60.44
C LEU A 395 14.02 24.45 -60.87
N LEU A 396 14.13 23.46 -59.97
CA LEU A 396 14.71 22.16 -60.24
C LEU A 396 13.94 21.42 -61.36
N ALA A 397 12.62 21.36 -61.28
CA ALA A 397 11.78 20.76 -62.33
C ALA A 397 11.91 21.49 -63.68
N ALA A 398 12.10 22.82 -63.67
CA ALA A 398 12.37 23.58 -64.88
C ALA A 398 13.77 23.28 -65.48
N CYS A 399 14.77 23.00 -64.64
CA CYS A 399 16.09 22.54 -65.08
C CYS A 399 16.05 21.09 -65.60
N GLU A 400 15.20 20.22 -65.06
CA GLU A 400 14.99 18.86 -65.59
C GLU A 400 14.36 18.88 -66.99
N GLU A 401 13.37 19.74 -67.25
CA GLU A 401 12.84 19.97 -68.61
C GLU A 401 13.87 20.63 -69.56
N GLU A 402 14.85 21.37 -69.02
CA GLU A 402 15.96 21.92 -69.82
C GLU A 402 16.93 20.81 -70.27
N ASN A 403 17.41 20.00 -69.33
CA ASN A 403 18.28 18.86 -69.62
C ASN A 403 17.59 17.88 -70.58
N TRP A 404 16.31 17.55 -70.35
CA TRP A 404 15.52 16.71 -71.25
C TRP A 404 15.38 17.31 -72.66
N LEU A 405 15.18 18.63 -72.77
CA LEU A 405 15.14 19.30 -74.08
C LEU A 405 16.50 19.24 -74.78
N GLU A 406 17.61 19.32 -74.04
CA GLU A 406 18.96 19.23 -74.58
C GLU A 406 19.30 17.83 -75.09
N GLU A 407 19.00 16.79 -74.32
CA GLU A 407 19.03 15.39 -74.78
C GLU A 407 18.20 15.21 -76.07
N TYR A 408 16.97 15.74 -76.08
CA TYR A 408 16.08 15.70 -77.24
C TYR A 408 16.55 16.60 -78.42
N ASN A 409 17.47 17.54 -78.21
CA ASN A 409 18.12 18.30 -79.28
C ASN A 409 19.34 17.57 -79.87
N LEU A 410 19.91 16.60 -79.14
CA LEU A 410 21.03 15.76 -79.59
C LEU A 410 20.56 14.48 -80.32
N ASP A 411 19.34 13.99 -80.06
CA ASP A 411 18.79 12.83 -80.75
C ASP A 411 18.63 13.06 -82.28
N GLN A 412 19.40 12.28 -83.05
CA GLN A 412 19.37 12.28 -84.51
C GLN A 412 18.07 11.69 -85.08
N ASN A 413 17.37 10.84 -84.32
CA ASN A 413 16.15 10.14 -84.74
C ASN A 413 14.86 10.94 -84.47
N ARG A 414 14.97 12.12 -83.85
CA ARG A 414 13.89 13.02 -83.43
C ARG A 414 12.76 13.23 -84.45
N TYR A 415 13.07 13.21 -85.75
CA TYR A 415 12.14 13.49 -86.84
C TYR A 415 11.66 12.24 -87.59
N ASN A 416 12.08 11.03 -87.19
CA ASN A 416 11.61 9.78 -87.77
C ASN A 416 10.10 9.62 -87.51
N ALA A 417 9.32 9.24 -88.52
CA ALA A 417 7.85 9.32 -88.54
C ALA A 417 7.11 8.25 -87.69
N GLY A 418 7.48 8.11 -86.41
CA GLY A 418 6.83 7.21 -85.44
C GLY A 418 5.58 7.79 -84.79
N LYS A 419 4.76 6.92 -84.21
CA LYS A 419 3.65 7.33 -83.33
C LYS A 419 4.23 7.99 -82.06
N GLY A 420 3.96 9.28 -81.87
CA GLY A 420 4.39 10.04 -80.68
C GLY A 420 5.21 11.30 -80.97
N VAL A 421 5.78 11.46 -82.17
CA VAL A 421 6.64 12.62 -82.53
C VAL A 421 5.96 13.96 -82.27
N HIS A 422 4.68 14.09 -82.61
CA HIS A 422 3.90 15.31 -82.35
C HIS A 422 3.77 15.64 -80.85
N LEU A 423 3.68 14.63 -79.98
CA LEU A 423 3.62 14.82 -78.53
C LEU A 423 4.99 15.25 -77.98
N ASN A 424 6.09 14.63 -78.44
CA ASN A 424 7.45 15.01 -78.05
C ASN A 424 7.80 16.42 -78.57
N LEU A 425 7.36 16.79 -79.78
CA LEU A 425 7.49 18.15 -80.31
C LEU A 425 6.68 19.16 -79.49
N LYS A 426 5.45 18.81 -79.06
CA LYS A 426 4.64 19.63 -78.16
C LYS A 426 5.30 19.81 -76.79
N ARG A 427 5.81 18.73 -76.16
CA ARG A 427 6.58 18.83 -74.90
C ARG A 427 7.82 19.70 -75.09
N ALA A 428 8.56 19.56 -76.20
CA ALA A 428 9.73 20.38 -76.46
C ALA A 428 9.42 21.88 -76.61
N GLU A 429 8.28 22.25 -77.18
CA GLU A 429 7.86 23.66 -77.20
C GLU A 429 7.38 24.15 -75.82
N GLN A 430 6.71 23.29 -75.05
CA GLN A 430 6.38 23.58 -73.65
C GLN A 430 7.65 23.75 -72.78
N ALA A 431 8.65 22.89 -72.94
CA ALA A 431 9.96 22.99 -72.30
C ALA A 431 10.66 24.30 -72.67
N ARG A 432 10.70 24.69 -73.96
CA ARG A 432 11.20 26.02 -74.38
C ARG A 432 10.50 27.19 -73.69
N VAL A 433 9.19 27.10 -73.50
CA VAL A 433 8.41 28.12 -72.77
C VAL A 433 8.71 28.11 -71.26
N THR A 434 9.00 26.95 -70.67
CA THR A 434 9.47 26.82 -69.27
C THR A 434 10.87 27.39 -69.10
N ILE A 435 11.81 27.02 -69.97
CA ILE A 435 13.21 27.48 -69.98
C ILE A 435 13.31 29.00 -70.09
N ARG A 436 12.52 29.62 -70.97
CA ARG A 436 12.40 31.09 -71.08
C ARG A 436 11.94 31.78 -69.79
N LYS A 437 11.29 31.06 -68.87
CA LYS A 437 10.85 31.58 -67.56
C LYS A 437 11.89 31.36 -66.45
N ILE A 438 12.88 30.49 -66.62
CA ILE A 438 13.87 30.18 -65.58
C ILE A 438 14.55 31.43 -65.00
N PRO A 439 15.03 32.42 -65.79
CA PRO A 439 15.62 33.64 -65.23
C PRO A 439 14.66 34.39 -64.28
N ALA A 440 13.39 34.52 -64.65
CA ALA A 440 12.38 35.17 -63.82
C ALA A 440 12.01 34.33 -62.57
N ILE A 441 12.12 33.00 -62.63
CA ILE A 441 11.96 32.12 -61.46
C ILE A 441 13.14 32.32 -60.49
N VAL A 442 14.38 32.38 -61.00
CA VAL A 442 15.59 32.64 -60.20
C VAL A 442 15.54 34.02 -59.55
N ASP A 443 15.28 35.08 -60.33
CA ASP A 443 15.22 36.44 -59.80
C ASP A 443 14.11 36.59 -58.74
N ASN A 444 12.94 35.98 -58.97
CA ASN A 444 11.87 35.97 -57.97
C ASN A 444 12.19 35.08 -56.75
N LEU A 445 13.04 34.06 -56.89
CA LEU A 445 13.51 33.23 -55.77
C LEU A 445 14.52 34.00 -54.91
N ILE A 446 15.51 34.64 -55.51
CA ILE A 446 16.48 35.53 -54.82
C ILE A 446 15.72 36.60 -54.03
N LEU A 447 14.80 37.33 -54.66
CA LEU A 447 14.02 38.39 -54.00
C LEU A 447 13.18 37.90 -52.81
N LYS A 448 12.58 36.70 -52.89
CA LYS A 448 11.84 36.12 -51.75
C LYS A 448 12.74 35.50 -50.68
N THR A 449 13.99 35.17 -51.02
CA THR A 449 14.97 34.69 -50.05
C THR A 449 15.47 35.86 -49.22
N PHE A 450 15.92 36.96 -49.85
CA PHE A 450 16.25 38.21 -49.14
C PHE A 450 15.11 38.67 -48.22
N ALA A 451 13.87 38.75 -48.72
CA ALA A 451 12.72 39.19 -47.92
C ALA A 451 12.41 38.27 -46.71
N TRP A 452 12.84 37.00 -46.74
CA TRP A 452 12.74 36.07 -45.60
C TRP A 452 13.90 36.27 -44.62
N GLU A 453 15.12 36.48 -45.14
CA GLU A 453 16.33 36.75 -44.35
C GLU A 453 16.21 38.07 -43.59
N ASP A 454 15.74 39.14 -44.25
CA ASP A 454 15.42 40.44 -43.64
C ASP A 454 14.38 40.30 -42.51
N GLN A 455 13.35 39.46 -42.71
CA GLN A 455 12.30 39.24 -41.70
C GLN A 455 12.81 38.42 -40.51
N ARG A 456 13.81 37.56 -40.70
CA ARG A 456 14.35 36.64 -39.67
C ARG A 456 15.68 37.08 -39.06
N ASN A 457 16.34 38.07 -39.65
CA ASN A 457 17.71 38.51 -39.34
C ASN A 457 18.71 37.33 -39.29
N MET A 458 18.56 36.37 -40.22
CA MET A 458 19.36 35.14 -40.33
C MET A 458 19.42 34.68 -41.79
N PRO A 459 20.57 34.19 -42.30
CA PRO A 459 20.70 33.72 -43.68
C PRO A 459 19.91 32.42 -43.93
N PHE A 460 19.39 32.26 -45.15
CA PHE A 460 18.69 31.06 -45.59
C PHE A 460 19.70 30.00 -46.02
N LEU A 461 19.95 29.06 -45.10
CA LEU A 461 20.73 27.85 -45.40
C LEU A 461 19.82 26.75 -45.95
N TYR A 462 20.14 26.25 -47.15
CA TYR A 462 19.53 25.11 -47.82
C TYR A 462 20.57 23.97 -47.88
N ASP A 463 20.34 22.89 -47.14
CA ASP A 463 21.29 21.78 -46.98
C ASP A 463 22.71 22.27 -46.60
N GLY A 464 22.77 23.17 -45.62
CA GLY A 464 24.00 23.78 -45.09
C GLY A 464 24.54 24.97 -45.90
N VAL A 465 24.12 25.16 -47.15
CA VAL A 465 24.67 26.19 -48.04
C VAL A 465 23.75 27.41 -48.14
N HIS A 466 24.34 28.61 -48.13
CA HIS A 466 23.60 29.87 -48.32
C HIS A 466 22.94 29.93 -49.70
N LEU A 467 21.61 29.95 -49.74
CA LEU A 467 20.82 29.78 -50.96
C LEU A 467 21.08 30.88 -51.99
N ILE A 468 21.21 32.14 -51.55
CA ILE A 468 21.37 33.28 -52.46
C ILE A 468 22.66 33.14 -53.27
N SER A 469 23.78 32.82 -52.61
CA SER A 469 25.07 32.62 -53.28
C SER A 469 25.02 31.51 -54.33
N VAL A 470 24.32 30.39 -54.05
CA VAL A 470 24.12 29.30 -55.02
C VAL A 470 23.29 29.76 -56.24
N LEU A 471 22.30 30.64 -56.03
CA LEU A 471 21.48 31.18 -57.11
C LEU A 471 22.21 32.24 -57.94
N GLU A 472 23.13 33.00 -57.34
CA GLU A 472 24.01 33.95 -58.04
C GLU A 472 25.06 33.22 -58.89
N ASP A 473 25.74 32.22 -58.33
CA ASP A 473 26.67 31.33 -59.07
C ASP A 473 25.96 30.60 -60.22
N TYR A 474 24.73 30.11 -59.98
CA TYR A 474 23.89 29.51 -61.01
C TYR A 474 23.52 30.51 -62.12
N LYS A 475 23.16 31.75 -61.75
CA LYS A 475 22.82 32.82 -62.71
C LYS A 475 24.01 33.19 -63.58
N LEU A 476 25.22 33.28 -63.01
CA LEU A 476 26.47 33.53 -63.73
C LEU A 476 26.80 32.36 -64.68
N THR A 477 26.80 31.13 -64.16
CA THR A 477 27.04 29.89 -64.94
C THR A 477 26.07 29.80 -66.12
N ARG A 478 24.79 30.11 -65.90
CA ARG A 478 23.75 30.10 -66.94
C ARG A 478 23.99 31.13 -68.04
N GLN A 479 24.43 32.34 -67.69
CA GLN A 479 24.80 33.37 -68.67
C GLN A 479 26.02 32.96 -69.51
N GLN A 480 27.06 32.41 -68.87
CA GLN A 480 28.23 31.88 -69.57
C GLN A 480 27.85 30.74 -70.52
N ASN A 481 26.95 29.84 -70.11
CA ASN A 481 26.46 28.75 -70.94
C ASN A 481 25.58 29.24 -72.11
N GLU A 482 24.73 30.27 -71.95
CA GLU A 482 24.01 30.84 -73.08
C GLU A 482 24.95 31.57 -74.07
N GLU A 483 25.98 32.25 -73.56
CA GLU A 483 26.96 32.98 -74.36
C GLU A 483 27.90 32.04 -75.14
N THR A 484 28.38 30.93 -74.55
CA THR A 484 29.12 29.89 -75.30
C THR A 484 28.22 29.24 -76.35
N ARG A 485 26.95 28.96 -76.03
CA ARG A 485 25.95 28.50 -77.01
C ARG A 485 25.70 29.55 -78.10
N ARG A 486 25.74 30.86 -77.81
CA ARG A 486 25.64 31.95 -78.79
C ARG A 486 26.85 31.93 -79.74
N ARG A 487 28.07 31.97 -79.20
CA ARG A 487 29.33 31.90 -79.96
C ARG A 487 29.42 30.64 -80.83
N TYR A 488 29.00 29.49 -80.32
CA TYR A 488 28.96 28.25 -81.11
C TYR A 488 27.96 28.33 -82.27
N ARG A 489 26.77 28.91 -82.05
CA ARG A 489 25.78 29.19 -83.11
C ARG A 489 26.33 30.19 -84.15
N GLU A 490 27.15 31.15 -83.74
CA GLU A 490 27.79 32.14 -84.63
C GLU A 490 28.97 31.56 -85.41
N HIS A 491 29.85 30.80 -84.78
CA HIS A 491 30.89 30.03 -85.45
C HIS A 491 30.29 29.09 -86.51
N LYS A 492 29.21 28.37 -86.17
CA LYS A 492 28.48 27.50 -87.11
C LYS A 492 27.83 28.29 -88.27
N LYS A 493 27.38 29.53 -88.04
CA LYS A 493 26.93 30.44 -89.12
C LYS A 493 28.10 30.85 -90.03
N MET A 494 29.23 31.29 -89.47
CA MET A 494 30.40 31.71 -90.25
C MET A 494 30.95 30.56 -91.09
N GLN A 495 31.10 29.37 -90.50
CA GLN A 495 31.50 28.15 -91.22
C GLN A 495 30.51 27.79 -92.35
N SER A 496 29.20 28.02 -92.15
CA SER A 496 28.17 27.84 -93.19
C SER A 496 28.16 28.93 -94.27
N LEU A 497 28.74 30.10 -94.03
CA LEU A 497 28.91 31.17 -95.03
C LEU A 497 30.18 30.93 -95.87
N LEU A 498 31.30 30.59 -95.23
CA LEU A 498 32.55 30.23 -95.92
C LEU A 498 32.36 28.99 -96.83
N GLY A 499 31.53 28.03 -96.39
CA GLY A 499 31.10 26.89 -97.19
C GLY A 499 30.14 27.22 -98.35
N LYS A 500 29.67 28.47 -98.47
CA LYS A 500 28.87 28.96 -99.61
C LYS A 500 29.71 29.79 -100.58
N GLU A 501 30.65 30.60 -100.08
CA GLU A 501 31.59 31.34 -100.93
C GLU A 501 32.44 30.37 -101.78
N THR A 502 32.84 29.24 -101.20
CA THR A 502 33.50 28.13 -101.91
C THR A 502 32.65 27.45 -103.00
N MET A 503 31.33 27.69 -103.10
CA MET A 503 30.49 27.20 -104.20
C MET A 503 30.36 28.16 -105.39
N TYR A 504 30.55 29.47 -105.20
CA TYR A 504 30.38 30.44 -106.29
C TYR A 504 31.62 30.65 -107.17
N ALA A 505 32.79 30.15 -106.73
CA ALA A 505 34.08 30.37 -107.39
C ALA A 505 34.55 29.22 -108.31
N SER A 506 33.69 28.26 -108.71
CA SER A 506 34.06 27.26 -109.75
C SER A 506 32.89 26.43 -110.31
N ARG A 507 32.44 26.76 -111.54
CA ARG A 507 32.63 25.92 -112.76
C ARG A 507 31.83 26.40 -113.96
N THR A 508 32.51 26.49 -115.09
CA THR A 508 31.90 26.64 -116.42
C THR A 508 31.45 25.29 -117.00
N ILE A 509 30.17 25.22 -117.35
CA ILE A 509 29.56 24.49 -118.47
C ILE A 509 30.41 23.41 -119.16
N THR A 510 29.87 22.17 -119.20
CA THR A 510 29.95 21.32 -120.39
C THR A 510 28.55 20.74 -120.71
N LYS A 511 28.19 20.77 -121.99
CA LYS A 511 27.01 20.11 -122.61
C LYS A 511 27.54 18.82 -123.27
N ARG A 512 26.80 17.79 -123.70
CA ARG A 512 25.38 17.49 -124.05
C ARG A 512 25.27 15.92 -123.98
N SER A 513 24.22 15.17 -124.31
CA SER A 513 22.94 15.44 -124.99
C SER A 513 21.86 14.38 -124.65
N SER A 514 20.64 14.90 -124.55
CA SER A 514 19.32 14.26 -124.69
C SER A 514 19.12 13.11 -125.68
N SER A 515 18.15 12.24 -125.37
CA SER A 515 17.12 11.80 -126.32
C SER A 515 15.73 11.69 -125.63
N PHE A 516 14.66 11.92 -126.38
CA PHE A 516 13.27 11.95 -125.86
C PHE A 516 12.68 10.55 -125.61
N ASN A 517 11.64 10.49 -124.78
CA ASN A 517 10.39 9.87 -125.22
C ASN A 517 9.15 10.55 -124.59
N ARG A 518 8.04 10.61 -125.32
CA ARG A 518 6.73 11.10 -124.84
C ARG A 518 5.67 10.00 -124.97
N LYS A 519 4.70 9.96 -124.06
CA LYS A 519 3.27 9.76 -124.40
C LYS A 519 2.37 10.30 -123.26
N PRO A 520 1.10 10.68 -123.52
CA PRO A 520 0.36 11.58 -122.64
C PRO A 520 -0.99 11.04 -122.11
N MET A 521 -1.58 11.83 -121.20
CA MET A 521 -3.01 12.00 -120.92
C MET A 521 -3.91 10.77 -120.66
N GLY A 522 -4.39 10.71 -119.42
CA GLY A 522 -5.76 10.28 -119.09
C GLY A 522 -6.44 11.38 -118.27
N HIS A 523 -7.68 11.71 -118.60
CA HIS A 523 -8.55 12.66 -117.87
C HIS A 523 -10.00 12.16 -117.99
N HIS A 524 -10.92 12.79 -117.23
CA HIS A 524 -12.36 12.53 -117.19
C HIS A 524 -12.80 11.31 -116.33
N LEU A 525 -13.92 11.33 -115.61
CA LEU A 525 -14.80 12.48 -115.26
C LEU A 525 -15.65 12.20 -114.00
N ASN A 526 -15.85 13.26 -113.21
CA ASN A 526 -17.02 13.58 -112.37
C ASN A 526 -17.40 12.68 -111.16
N GLY A 527 -17.93 13.35 -110.12
CA GLY A 527 -18.36 12.76 -108.84
C GLY A 527 -18.83 13.87 -107.90
N ASN A 528 -19.91 14.56 -108.27
CA ASN A 528 -20.36 15.80 -107.64
C ASN A 528 -21.05 15.58 -106.28
N GLY A 529 -20.76 16.42 -105.28
CA GLY A 529 -21.34 16.29 -103.93
C GLY A 529 -21.02 17.45 -102.99
N ASN A 530 -21.86 18.50 -103.00
CA ASN A 530 -21.73 19.65 -102.10
C ASN A 530 -22.19 19.32 -100.66
N GLY A 531 -21.52 19.90 -99.66
CA GLY A 531 -21.92 19.84 -98.26
C GLY A 531 -21.20 20.90 -97.43
N PHE A 532 -21.83 22.07 -97.26
CA PHE A 532 -21.29 23.23 -96.53
C PHE A 532 -22.12 23.49 -95.26
N MET A 533 -21.46 23.87 -94.15
CA MET A 533 -22.08 24.33 -92.88
C MET A 533 -22.82 23.23 -92.05
N THR A 534 -23.16 23.37 -90.75
CA THR A 534 -23.00 24.52 -89.81
C THR A 534 -22.36 24.15 -88.43
N PRO A 535 -22.97 24.20 -87.20
CA PRO A 535 -22.29 24.81 -86.04
C PRO A 535 -22.25 23.96 -84.74
N ALA A 536 -21.93 24.60 -83.61
CA ALA A 536 -22.04 24.10 -82.23
C ALA A 536 -23.18 24.85 -81.45
N PRO A 537 -23.33 24.75 -80.12
CA PRO A 537 -23.76 23.57 -79.33
C PRO A 537 -24.87 23.87 -78.27
N GLN A 538 -25.45 22.83 -77.63
CA GLN A 538 -26.07 22.83 -76.27
C GLN A 538 -26.47 21.37 -75.86
N GLN A 539 -26.14 20.84 -74.66
CA GLN A 539 -26.83 20.92 -73.33
C GLN A 539 -28.12 20.05 -73.24
N PRO A 540 -28.60 19.56 -72.06
CA PRO A 540 -28.41 20.16 -70.72
C PRO A 540 -28.24 19.24 -69.46
N THR A 541 -27.96 19.92 -68.33
CA THR A 541 -28.38 19.66 -66.90
C THR A 541 -28.00 18.41 -66.09
N LEU A 542 -27.34 18.69 -64.95
CA LEU A 542 -27.72 18.39 -63.54
C LEU A 542 -27.91 16.94 -63.04
N GLY A 543 -27.22 16.59 -61.94
CA GLY A 543 -27.46 15.39 -61.13
C GLY A 543 -26.41 15.17 -60.04
N SER A 544 -26.82 14.66 -58.86
CA SER A 544 -25.95 14.39 -57.70
C SER A 544 -25.92 12.90 -57.34
N ALA A 545 -24.77 12.39 -56.87
CA ALA A 545 -24.65 11.30 -55.87
C ALA A 545 -23.18 10.93 -55.58
N THR A 546 -22.95 10.29 -54.43
CA THR A 546 -21.75 9.52 -54.05
C THR A 546 -21.56 8.26 -54.91
N PRO A 547 -20.35 7.66 -54.90
CA PRO A 547 -20.23 6.41 -54.14
C PRO A 547 -18.94 6.28 -53.31
N GLU A 548 -18.92 5.26 -52.45
CA GLU A 548 -17.80 4.88 -51.59
C GLU A 548 -16.93 3.77 -52.20
N LEU A 549 -15.67 3.71 -51.74
CA LEU A 549 -14.89 2.52 -51.36
C LEU A 549 -14.40 1.45 -52.37
N LEU A 550 -13.21 0.96 -52.00
CA LEU A 550 -12.59 -0.36 -52.24
C LEU A 550 -11.83 -0.68 -53.54
N SER A 551 -10.50 -0.67 -53.35
CA SER A 551 -9.42 -1.54 -53.86
C SER A 551 -9.82 -2.90 -54.50
N PRO A 552 -8.91 -3.47 -55.32
CA PRO A 552 -8.03 -4.48 -54.74
C PRO A 552 -6.54 -4.39 -55.13
N CYS A 553 -5.68 -4.92 -54.28
CA CYS A 553 -4.29 -5.29 -54.61
C CYS A 553 -4.23 -6.74 -55.11
N SER A 554 -3.22 -7.09 -55.92
CA SER A 554 -2.39 -8.30 -55.70
C SER A 554 -1.25 -8.46 -56.75
N TYR A 555 -0.05 -8.83 -56.26
CA TYR A 555 0.90 -9.84 -56.76
C TYR A 555 0.99 -10.14 -58.29
N SER A 556 2.15 -10.33 -58.93
CA SER A 556 3.60 -10.39 -58.57
C SER A 556 4.42 -10.36 -59.90
N SER A 557 5.73 -10.54 -60.11
CA SER A 557 6.96 -10.98 -59.39
C SER A 557 8.20 -10.37 -60.11
N HIS A 558 9.50 -10.53 -59.77
CA HIS A 558 10.21 -11.17 -58.63
C HIS A 558 11.64 -10.56 -58.45
N TYR A 559 12.57 -11.34 -57.86
CA TYR A 559 14.01 -11.05 -57.63
C TYR A 559 14.86 -10.65 -58.84
N SER A 560 15.76 -9.67 -58.64
CA SER A 560 17.21 -9.95 -58.52
C SER A 560 17.93 -8.85 -57.72
N LYS A 561 19.16 -9.12 -57.27
CA LYS A 561 19.96 -8.24 -56.40
C LYS A 561 20.74 -7.19 -57.20
N TYR A 562 20.71 -5.95 -56.76
CA TYR A 562 21.90 -5.24 -56.24
C TYR A 562 21.44 -4.26 -55.14
N PHE A 563 22.33 -3.93 -54.20
CA PHE A 563 21.98 -3.25 -52.94
C PHE A 563 22.98 -2.12 -52.66
N ASN A 564 22.56 -1.10 -51.92
CA ASN A 564 23.32 0.11 -51.54
C ASN A 564 23.83 0.98 -52.69
N ASP A 565 23.07 2.04 -53.00
CA ASP A 565 23.62 3.41 -53.00
C ASP A 565 22.48 4.45 -52.96
N ILE A 566 22.01 4.84 -51.76
CA ILE A 566 21.05 5.94 -51.61
C ILE A 566 21.81 7.26 -51.76
N ARG A 567 22.07 7.62 -53.02
CA ARG A 567 22.89 8.78 -53.38
C ARG A 567 22.24 10.08 -52.93
N MET A 568 22.89 10.79 -52.02
CA MET A 568 22.54 12.18 -51.65
C MET A 568 22.48 13.08 -52.89
N LEU A 569 21.27 13.55 -53.21
CA LEU A 569 20.95 14.31 -54.43
C LEU A 569 20.01 15.47 -54.13
N SER A 570 20.57 16.54 -53.57
CA SER A 570 19.91 17.85 -53.44
C SER A 570 20.85 18.94 -53.95
N THR A 571 21.72 19.50 -53.10
CA THR A 571 22.77 20.50 -53.44
C THR A 571 23.60 20.09 -54.66
N ARG A 572 23.88 18.79 -54.82
CA ARG A 572 24.70 18.26 -55.91
C ARG A 572 24.13 18.58 -57.30
N ARG A 573 22.81 18.70 -57.49
CA ARG A 573 22.22 18.98 -58.82
C ARG A 573 22.42 20.43 -59.29
N LEU A 574 22.40 21.40 -58.38
CA LEU A 574 22.72 22.80 -58.71
C LEU A 574 24.21 22.97 -59.02
N ILE A 575 25.08 22.24 -58.31
CA ILE A 575 26.54 22.34 -58.46
C ILE A 575 27.05 21.57 -59.70
N PHE A 576 26.46 20.41 -60.04
CA PHE A 576 26.94 19.56 -61.14
C PHE A 576 26.79 20.22 -62.53
N VAL A 577 25.78 21.07 -62.71
CA VAL A 577 25.58 21.90 -63.92
C VAL A 577 26.74 22.90 -64.17
N SER A 578 27.62 23.11 -63.19
CA SER A 578 28.79 23.99 -63.27
C SER A 578 30.13 23.23 -63.49
N LYS A 579 30.16 21.89 -63.41
CA LYS A 579 31.42 21.11 -63.47
C LYS A 579 31.30 19.77 -64.20
N GLU A 580 31.24 19.82 -65.52
CA GLU A 580 31.77 18.79 -66.42
C GLU A 580 32.46 19.47 -67.62
N ASP A 581 33.30 18.74 -68.36
CA ASP A 581 34.14 19.21 -69.49
C ASP A 581 35.15 20.35 -69.23
N THR A 582 36.25 20.02 -68.54
CA THR A 582 37.61 20.37 -69.03
C THR A 582 38.61 19.33 -68.52
N SER A 583 39.37 18.71 -69.42
CA SER A 583 40.49 17.83 -69.06
C SER A 583 41.65 17.96 -70.06
N SER A 584 42.88 17.76 -69.57
CA SER A 584 44.16 18.01 -70.26
C SER A 584 44.47 19.51 -70.51
N SER A 585 45.74 19.99 -70.52
CA SER A 585 47.01 19.26 -70.30
C SER A 585 48.17 20.18 -69.90
N PHE A 586 49.23 19.58 -69.32
CA PHE A 586 50.61 20.08 -69.15
C PHE A 586 50.85 21.32 -68.25
N ALA A 587 51.94 21.43 -67.48
CA ALA A 587 53.00 20.47 -67.10
C ALA A 587 53.82 20.99 -65.88
N SER A 588 54.58 20.09 -65.23
CA SER A 588 55.95 20.32 -64.69
C SER A 588 56.20 21.37 -63.57
N ILE A 589 57.10 21.19 -62.59
CA ILE A 589 57.99 20.06 -62.24
C ILE A 589 58.46 20.18 -60.76
N ASN A 590 58.84 19.05 -60.13
CA ASN A 590 59.54 18.91 -58.83
C ASN A 590 58.86 19.49 -57.55
N GLY A 591 59.01 18.88 -56.37
CA GLY A 591 59.61 17.57 -56.04
C GLY A 591 59.95 17.40 -54.55
N SER A 592 60.30 16.16 -54.17
CA SER A 592 60.74 15.70 -52.83
C SER A 592 59.62 15.40 -51.81
N ASP A 593 59.77 14.26 -51.14
CA ASP A 593 58.87 13.67 -50.13
C ASP A 593 59.52 13.78 -48.71
N PRO A 594 58.97 13.20 -47.61
CA PRO A 594 59.02 13.86 -46.30
C PRO A 594 60.19 13.49 -45.38
N GLU A 595 60.40 14.32 -44.35
CA GLU A 595 61.23 13.99 -43.20
C GLU A 595 60.51 14.28 -41.86
N SER A 596 60.25 13.21 -41.11
CA SER A 596 60.07 13.16 -39.64
C SER A 596 61.35 12.52 -39.08
N PRO A 597 61.74 12.62 -37.78
CA PRO A 597 60.90 12.54 -36.56
C PRO A 597 61.47 13.49 -35.44
N PRO A 598 61.48 13.21 -34.11
CA PRO A 598 60.82 12.17 -33.31
C PRO A 598 60.12 12.62 -32.01
N VAL A 599 59.46 11.61 -31.42
CA VAL A 599 58.99 11.48 -30.03
C VAL A 599 60.00 11.93 -28.96
N VAL A 600 59.53 12.78 -28.04
CA VAL A 600 59.53 12.53 -26.58
C VAL A 600 58.14 12.89 -26.05
#